data_AF-A0A946GKX6-F1
#
_entry.id   AF-A0A946GKX6-F1
#
_cell.length_a   1.000
_cell.length_b   1.000
_cell.length_c   1.000
_cell.angle_alpha   90.00
_cell.angle_beta   90.00
_cell.angle_gamma   90.00
#
_symmetry.space_group_name_H-M   'P 1'
#
loop_
_entity.id
_entity.type
_entity.pdbx_description
1 polymer ?
#
loop_
_entity_poly.entity_id
_entity_poly.type
_entity_poly.pdbx_seq_one_letter_code
_entity_poly.pdbx_strand_id
1 'polypeptide(L)'
;METVFVTADEAVERISISLQAHFPETVFAVRLEDPVTEREDICGIDVIWVDGPDRDQVEDLLDGFQGVSWDPKSGNLLSRMHHAVNAQGELVRVVYNIDYIFCDGPVEAFTQN
;
A
#
# COMPACT_ATOMS: atom_id res chain seq x y z
N MET A 1 12.98 9.53 18.20
CA MET A 1 12.46 8.66 17.13
C MET A 1 11.81 9.55 16.11
N GLU A 2 12.46 9.68 14.96
CA GLU A 2 11.99 10.48 13.82
C GLU A 2 10.66 9.91 13.27
N THR A 3 9.81 10.78 12.74
CA THR A 3 8.61 10.38 12.00
C THR A 3 8.76 10.80 10.55
N VAL A 4 8.69 9.83 9.64
CA VAL A 4 8.75 10.01 8.20
C VAL A 4 7.32 9.95 7.67
N PHE A 5 6.89 11.03 7.05
CA PHE A 5 5.63 11.08 6.31
C PHE A 5 5.91 10.66 4.87
N VAL A 6 5.18 9.66 4.41
CA VAL A 6 5.26 9.15 3.04
C VAL A 6 4.03 9.65 2.30
N THR A 7 4.26 10.44 1.26
CA THR A 7 3.20 10.95 0.39
C THR A 7 2.50 9.81 -0.37
N ALA A 8 1.31 10.05 -0.91
CA ALA A 8 0.60 9.04 -1.69
C ALA A 8 1.41 8.59 -2.93
N ASP A 9 2.07 9.51 -3.61
CA ASP A 9 2.96 9.21 -4.76
C ASP A 9 4.14 8.32 -4.35
N GLU A 10 4.82 8.64 -3.25
CA GLU A 10 5.91 7.81 -2.73
C GLU A 10 5.39 6.44 -2.25
N ALA A 11 4.15 6.38 -1.74
CA ALA A 11 3.52 5.12 -1.37
C ALA A 11 3.29 4.24 -2.61
N VAL A 12 2.80 4.80 -3.72
CA VAL A 12 2.66 4.10 -5.01
C VAL A 12 4.00 3.52 -5.47
N GLU A 13 5.07 4.30 -5.42
CA GLU A 13 6.41 3.81 -5.80
C GLU A 13 6.87 2.66 -4.91
N ARG A 14 6.74 2.81 -3.59
CA ARG A 14 7.14 1.76 -2.63
C ARG A 14 6.32 0.48 -2.76
N ILE A 15 5.01 0.61 -2.98
CA ILE A 15 4.10 -0.51 -3.24
C ILE A 15 4.53 -1.22 -4.52
N SER A 16 4.77 -0.48 -5.60
CA SER A 16 5.21 -1.04 -6.88
C SER A 16 6.52 -1.82 -6.74
N ILE A 17 7.51 -1.26 -6.03
CA ILE A 17 8.79 -1.93 -5.75
C ILE A 17 8.57 -3.20 -4.92
N SER A 18 7.74 -3.12 -3.87
CA SER A 18 7.47 -4.26 -3.00
C SER A 18 6.79 -5.41 -3.75
N LEU A 19 5.76 -5.11 -4.55
CA LEU A 19 5.05 -6.09 -5.37
C LEU A 19 5.99 -6.75 -6.39
N GLN A 20 6.78 -5.96 -7.11
CA GLN A 20 7.73 -6.48 -8.10
C GLN A 20 8.83 -7.36 -7.47
N ALA A 21 9.24 -7.07 -6.23
CA ALA A 21 10.21 -7.88 -5.50
C ALA A 21 9.65 -9.24 -5.06
N HIS A 22 8.36 -9.31 -4.70
CA HIS A 22 7.71 -10.53 -4.24
C HIS A 22 7.15 -11.38 -5.39
N PHE A 23 6.66 -10.74 -6.44
CA PHE A 23 5.99 -11.39 -7.58
C PHE A 23 6.62 -10.91 -8.90
N PRO A 24 7.87 -11.32 -9.20
CA PRO A 24 8.65 -10.75 -10.29
C PRO A 24 8.09 -11.06 -11.69
N GLU A 25 7.28 -12.09 -11.83
CA GLU A 25 6.66 -12.51 -13.10
C GLU A 25 5.28 -11.86 -13.34
N THR A 26 4.75 -11.13 -12.36
CA THR A 26 3.42 -10.51 -12.43
C THR A 26 3.53 -9.03 -12.79
N VAL A 27 2.68 -8.59 -13.71
CA VAL A 27 2.55 -7.18 -14.08
C VAL A 27 1.43 -6.55 -13.27
N PHE A 28 1.80 -5.62 -12.39
CA PHE A 28 0.84 -4.81 -11.61
C PHE A 28 0.69 -3.42 -12.23
N ALA A 29 -0.54 -2.93 -12.29
CA ALA A 29 -0.85 -1.52 -12.44
C ALA A 29 -1.14 -0.93 -11.06
N VAL A 30 -0.28 -0.04 -10.58
CA VAL A 30 -0.42 0.66 -9.30
C VAL A 30 -0.60 2.15 -9.59
N ARG A 31 -1.67 2.76 -9.07
CA ARG A 31 -1.99 4.18 -9.32
C ARG A 31 -2.79 4.78 -8.16
N LEU A 32 -2.81 6.11 -8.08
CA LEU A 32 -3.78 6.84 -7.25
C LEU A 32 -5.17 6.76 -7.89
N GLU A 33 -6.22 6.59 -7.08
CA GLU A 33 -7.61 6.49 -7.54
C GLU A 33 -8.06 7.78 -8.27
N ASP A 34 -7.69 8.94 -7.73
CA ASP A 34 -7.88 10.25 -8.35
C ASP A 34 -6.52 10.93 -8.56
N PRO A 35 -6.28 11.59 -9.71
CA PRO A 35 -5.10 12.44 -9.89
C PRO A 35 -5.29 13.71 -9.05
N VAL A 36 -5.01 13.63 -7.75
CA VAL A 36 -5.22 14.77 -6.84
C VAL A 36 -4.21 15.86 -7.15
N THR A 37 -4.70 17.01 -7.59
CA THR A 37 -3.90 18.19 -7.92
C THR A 37 -3.31 18.90 -6.69
N GLU A 38 -3.70 18.51 -5.48
CA GLU A 38 -3.25 19.09 -4.22
C GLU A 38 -2.53 18.03 -3.35
N ARG A 39 -1.25 18.27 -3.07
CA ARG A 39 -0.29 17.30 -2.48
C ARG A 39 -0.53 16.91 -1.02
N GLU A 40 -1.53 17.48 -0.35
CA GLU A 40 -1.74 17.30 1.09
C GLU A 40 -2.86 16.32 1.45
N ASP A 41 -3.64 15.86 0.47
CA ASP A 41 -4.78 14.98 0.73
C ASP A 41 -4.37 13.51 0.85
N ILE A 42 -5.07 12.81 1.76
CA ILE A 42 -5.01 11.36 1.90
C ILE A 42 -5.72 10.76 0.68
N CYS A 43 -5.06 9.83 -0.02
CA CYS A 43 -5.56 9.28 -1.29
C CYS A 43 -5.67 7.75 -1.26
N GLY A 44 -6.64 7.23 -2.02
CA GLY A 44 -6.76 5.81 -2.31
C GLY A 44 -5.75 5.36 -3.37
N ILE A 45 -5.31 4.11 -3.27
CA ILE A 45 -4.44 3.46 -4.25
C ILE A 45 -5.17 2.27 -4.88
N ASP A 46 -5.19 2.21 -6.22
CA ASP A 46 -5.60 1.03 -6.96
C ASP A 46 -4.37 0.14 -7.25
N VAL A 47 -4.49 -1.15 -6.98
CA VAL A 47 -3.56 -2.21 -7.39
C VAL A 47 -4.33 -3.22 -8.24
N ILE A 48 -4.00 -3.30 -9.53
CA ILE A 48 -4.71 -4.13 -10.51
C ILE A 48 -3.74 -5.07 -11.22
N TRP A 49 -4.09 -6.35 -11.34
CA TRP A 49 -3.34 -7.34 -12.13
C TRP A 49 -4.27 -8.41 -12.70
N VAL A 50 -3.85 -9.08 -13.77
CA VAL A 50 -4.71 -10.03 -14.52
C VAL A 50 -4.37 -11.49 -14.25
N ASP A 51 -3.10 -11.79 -13.98
CA ASP A 51 -2.59 -13.14 -13.79
C ASP A 51 -1.46 -13.12 -12.74
N GLY A 52 -1.24 -14.23 -12.04
CA GLY A 52 -0.22 -14.37 -11.00
C GLY A 52 -0.78 -14.72 -9.61
N PRO A 53 -0.32 -14.04 -8.53
CA PRO A 53 -0.69 -14.38 -7.17
C PRO A 53 -2.18 -14.17 -6.92
N ASP A 54 -2.70 -14.89 -5.93
CA ASP A 54 -4.07 -14.67 -5.47
C ASP A 54 -4.20 -13.29 -4.81
N ARG A 55 -5.44 -12.78 -4.78
CA ARG A 55 -5.75 -11.48 -4.18
C ARG A 55 -5.35 -11.40 -2.72
N ASP A 56 -5.56 -12.46 -1.96
CA ASP A 56 -5.31 -12.49 -0.52
C ASP A 56 -3.80 -12.35 -0.19
N GLN A 57 -2.92 -12.99 -0.95
CA GLN A 57 -1.46 -12.85 -0.85
C GLN A 57 -1.00 -11.42 -1.11
N VAL A 58 -1.62 -10.76 -2.08
CA VAL A 58 -1.32 -9.36 -2.41
C VAL A 58 -1.85 -8.43 -1.32
N GLU A 59 -3.08 -8.63 -0.84
CA GLU A 59 -3.67 -7.85 0.26
C GLU A 59 -2.84 -7.97 1.55
N ASP A 60 -2.38 -9.18 1.91
CA ASP A 60 -1.52 -9.43 3.08
C ASP A 60 -0.20 -8.65 2.99
N LEU A 61 0.41 -8.59 1.80
CA LEU A 61 1.61 -7.81 1.57
C LEU A 61 1.34 -6.30 1.69
N LEU A 62 0.18 -5.86 1.21
CA LEU A 62 -0.19 -4.44 1.14
C LEU A 62 -0.69 -3.86 2.48
N ASP A 63 -1.09 -4.69 3.43
CA ASP A 63 -1.47 -4.26 4.79
C ASP A 63 -0.36 -3.44 5.48
N GLY A 64 0.91 -3.71 5.14
CA GLY A 64 2.08 -2.97 5.62
C GLY A 64 2.18 -1.51 5.14
N PHE A 65 1.33 -1.10 4.21
CA PHE A 65 1.32 0.27 3.65
C PHE A 65 0.12 1.09 4.09
N GLN A 66 -0.92 0.50 4.67
CA GLN A 66 -2.14 1.23 5.04
C GLN A 66 -1.85 2.41 5.97
N GLY A 67 -2.34 3.59 5.61
CA GLY A 67 -2.09 4.85 6.33
C GLY A 67 -3.11 5.16 7.42
N VAL A 68 -4.30 4.58 7.34
CA VAL A 68 -5.37 4.79 8.32
C VAL A 68 -6.07 3.49 8.68
N SER A 69 -6.80 3.51 9.80
CA SER A 69 -7.76 2.48 10.18
C SER A 69 -9.09 3.12 10.55
N TRP A 70 -10.19 2.47 10.19
CA TRP A 70 -11.52 2.95 10.53
C TRP A 70 -11.96 2.40 11.89
N ASP A 71 -12.35 3.28 12.82
CA ASP A 71 -12.95 2.88 14.09
C ASP A 71 -14.49 2.83 13.97
N PRO A 72 -15.12 1.63 13.96
CA PRO A 72 -16.57 1.50 13.84
C PRO A 72 -17.35 2.14 14.98
N LYS A 73 -16.74 2.32 16.15
CA LYS A 73 -17.44 2.82 17.34
C LYS A 73 -17.52 4.34 17.34
N SER A 74 -16.46 5.00 16.90
CA SER A 74 -16.41 6.47 16.85
C SER A 74 -16.72 7.04 15.47
N GLY A 75 -16.65 6.23 14.41
CA GLY A 75 -16.80 6.65 13.03
C GLY A 75 -15.59 7.44 12.50
N ASN A 76 -14.50 7.52 13.26
CA ASN A 76 -13.30 8.27 12.91
C ASN A 76 -12.28 7.42 12.15
N LEU A 77 -11.53 8.06 11.27
CA LEU A 77 -10.29 7.51 10.73
C LEU A 77 -9.15 7.79 11.71
N LEU A 78 -8.39 6.77 12.06
CA LEU A 78 -7.22 6.84 12.92
C LEU A 78 -5.97 6.64 12.05
N SER A 79 -4.96 7.50 12.21
CA SER A 79 -3.68 7.31 11.51
C SER A 79 -2.98 6.03 12.00
N ARG A 80 -2.56 5.18 11.07
CA ARG A 80 -1.75 4.00 11.32
C ARG A 80 -0.28 4.38 11.24
N MET A 81 0.48 3.96 12.26
CA MET A 81 1.92 4.17 12.31
C MET A 81 2.64 2.84 12.13
N HIS A 82 3.62 2.83 11.23
CA HIS A 82 4.51 1.71 10.98
C HIS A 82 5.90 2.02 11.53
N HIS A 83 6.75 1.00 11.63
CA HIS A 83 8.14 1.18 12.02
C HIS A 83 9.06 0.61 10.94
N ALA A 84 10.11 1.36 10.61
CA ALA A 84 11.14 0.95 9.66
C ALA A 84 12.52 1.30 10.20
N VAL A 85 13.56 0.72 9.61
CA VAL A 85 14.95 1.08 9.89
C VAL A 85 15.46 1.94 8.74
N ASN A 86 15.96 3.13 9.05
CA ASN A 86 16.53 4.04 8.04
C ASN A 86 17.93 3.56 7.58
N ALA A 87 18.52 4.25 6.60
CA ALA A 87 19.85 3.92 6.06
C ALA A 87 20.98 4.01 7.10
N GLN A 88 20.76 4.71 8.22
CA GLN A 88 21.69 4.89 9.33
C GLN A 88 21.55 3.78 10.39
N GLY A 89 20.62 2.84 10.21
CA GLY A 89 20.35 1.76 11.17
C GLY A 89 19.46 2.17 12.34
N GLU A 90 18.78 3.31 12.24
CA GLU A 90 17.92 3.84 13.31
C GLU A 90 16.45 3.47 13.08
N LEU A 91 15.73 3.20 14.16
CA LEU A 91 14.29 2.97 14.14
C LEU A 91 13.55 4.29 13.92
N VAL A 92 12.75 4.35 12.85
CA VAL A 92 11.90 5.49 12.50
C VAL A 92 10.43 5.08 12.47
N ARG A 93 9.54 6.02 12.76
CA ARG A 93 8.10 5.87 12.54
C ARG A 93 7.78 6.26 11.10
N VAL A 94 6.92 5.50 10.45
CA VAL A 94 6.46 5.77 9.08
C VAL A 94 4.94 5.95 9.10
N VAL A 95 4.47 7.03 8.52
CA VAL A 95 3.04 7.31 8.31
C VAL A 95 2.81 7.48 6.82
N TYR A 96 1.92 6.68 6.25
CA TYR A 96 1.54 6.79 4.85
C TYR A 96 0.31 7.69 4.72
N ASN A 97 0.32 8.63 3.78
CA ASN A 97 -0.83 9.47 3.47
C ASN A 97 -1.77 8.76 2.48
N ILE A 98 -2.22 7.56 2.86
CA ILE A 98 -3.17 6.76 2.08
C ILE A 98 -4.33 6.32 2.96
N ASP A 99 -5.55 6.32 2.44
CA ASP A 99 -6.75 5.92 3.19
C ASP A 99 -7.05 4.42 3.03
N TYR A 100 -7.01 3.91 1.81
CA TYR A 100 -7.19 2.50 1.51
C TYR A 100 -6.39 2.10 0.28
N ILE A 101 -6.23 0.78 0.12
CA ILE A 101 -5.68 0.18 -1.08
C ILE A 101 -6.73 -0.77 -1.63
N PHE A 102 -7.18 -0.53 -2.85
CA PHE A 102 -8.12 -1.37 -3.57
C PHE A 102 -7.36 -2.38 -4.43
N CYS A 103 -7.70 -3.66 -4.31
CA CYS A 103 -7.07 -4.75 -5.04
C CYS A 103 -8.06 -5.36 -6.03
N ASP A 104 -7.72 -5.33 -7.32
CA ASP A 104 -8.46 -6.02 -8.39
C ASP A 104 -7.55 -7.03 -9.09
N GLY A 105 -7.71 -8.29 -8.71
CA GLY A 105 -6.88 -9.40 -9.17
C GLY A 105 -7.64 -10.73 -9.15
N PRO A 106 -7.03 -11.81 -9.65
CA PRO A 106 -7.63 -13.14 -9.64
C PRO A 106 -7.97 -13.59 -8.21
N VAL A 107 -9.21 -14.06 -8.06
CA VAL A 107 -9.75 -14.59 -6.77
C VAL A 107 -9.17 -15.96 -6.44
N GLU A 108 -8.72 -16.71 -7.45
CA GLU A 108 -8.06 -18.00 -7.30
C GLU A 108 -6.71 -17.95 -8.03
N ALA A 109 -5.64 -18.41 -7.38
CA ALA A 109 -4.35 -18.58 -8.05
C ALA A 109 -4.53 -19.56 -9.22
N PHE A 110 -4.18 -19.14 -10.43
CA PHE A 110 -4.08 -20.06 -11.57
C PHE A 110 -2.96 -21.07 -11.27
N THR A 111 -3.33 -22.19 -10.64
CA THR A 111 -2.45 -23.33 -10.49
C THR A 111 -2.37 -23.97 -11.88
N GLN A 112 -1.34 -23.63 -12.64
CA GLN A 112 -1.01 -24.36 -13.85
C GLN A 112 -0.66 -25.80 -13.43
N ASN A 113 -1.56 -26.75 -13.74
CA ASN A 113 -1.29 -28.19 -13.68
C ASN A 113 -0.29 -28.62 -14.75
#